data_AF-A0A378N1F5-F1
#
_entry.id   AF-A0A378N1F5-F1
#
_cell.length_a   1.000
_cell.length_b   1.000
_cell.length_c   1.000
_cell.angle_alpha   90.00
_cell.angle_beta   90.00
_cell.angle_gamma   90.00
#
_symmetry.space_group_name_H-M   'P 1'
#
loop_
_entity.id
_entity.type
_entity.pdbx_description
1 polymer ?
#
loop_
_entity_poly.entity_id
_entity_poly.type
_entity_poly.pdbx_seq_one_letter_code
_entity_poly.pdbx_strand_id
1 'polypeptide(L)'
;MIGFASIISGISLGIMWSNKSDASLINVSGSLRMQSYRLLSEMDSKKALLPERLLEYHRTLHATELSSLKQSVLLPDSVIESYQQLLKDWYEMQSYVAQGDKVNYASHIEDYVQRVDDFVFRLQEFAELKLKIATGVIAIAMLLIIALAYIGVWYTRKKIIGPLRQLVKASWQIQIKILTT
;
A
#
# COMPACT_ATOMS: atom_id res chain seq x y z
N MET A 1 -4.09 -21.78 -16.38
CA MET A 1 -5.15 -20.78 -16.10
C MET A 1 -5.41 -20.66 -14.59
N ILE A 2 -5.75 -21.75 -13.90
CA ILE A 2 -6.00 -21.75 -12.43
C ILE A 2 -4.79 -21.21 -11.64
N GLY A 3 -3.56 -21.62 -11.97
CA GLY A 3 -2.36 -21.11 -11.27
C GLY A 3 -2.16 -19.59 -11.36
N PHE A 4 -2.48 -18.97 -12.50
CA PHE A 4 -2.41 -17.51 -12.65
C PHE A 4 -3.50 -16.81 -11.85
N ALA A 5 -4.72 -17.37 -11.81
CA ALA A 5 -5.81 -16.84 -11.00
C ALA A 5 -5.47 -16.89 -9.50
N SER A 6 -4.86 -17.97 -9.02
CA SER A 6 -4.42 -18.09 -7.63
C SER A 6 -3.35 -17.06 -7.25
N ILE A 7 -2.39 -16.79 -8.16
CA ILE A 7 -1.35 -15.76 -7.95
C ILE A 7 -1.99 -14.37 -7.88
N ILE A 8 -2.91 -14.03 -8.80
CA ILE A 8 -3.62 -12.74 -8.79
C ILE A 8 -4.41 -12.55 -7.50
N SER A 9 -5.13 -13.58 -7.03
CA SER A 9 -5.86 -13.53 -5.76
C SER A 9 -4.93 -13.35 -4.57
N GLY A 10 -3.79 -14.04 -4.54
CA GLY A 10 -2.79 -13.88 -3.49
C GLY A 10 -2.21 -12.47 -3.44
N ILE A 11 -1.84 -11.91 -4.61
CA ILE A 11 -1.38 -10.52 -4.74
C ILE A 11 -2.46 -9.56 -4.24
N SER A 12 -3.71 -9.74 -4.68
CA SER A 12 -4.84 -8.89 -4.31
C SER A 12 -5.12 -8.88 -2.79
N LEU A 13 -5.07 -10.05 -2.15
CA LEU A 13 -5.22 -10.17 -0.70
C LEU A 13 -4.07 -9.49 0.04
N GLY A 14 -2.83 -9.64 -0.45
CA GLY A 14 -1.66 -8.96 0.12
C GLY A 14 -1.78 -7.44 0.06
N ILE A 15 -2.25 -6.89 -1.06
CA ILE A 15 -2.49 -5.45 -1.22
C ILE A 15 -3.58 -4.96 -0.26
N MET A 16 -4.68 -5.70 -0.16
CA MET A 16 -5.78 -5.34 0.74
C MET A 16 -5.33 -5.32 2.20
N TRP A 17 -4.50 -6.27 2.60
CA TRP A 17 -3.92 -6.31 3.93
C TRP A 17 -2.97 -5.13 4.17
N SER A 18 -2.11 -4.80 3.19
CA SER A 18 -1.24 -3.61 3.24
C SER A 18 -2.06 -2.33 3.37
N ASN A 19 -3.13 -2.16 2.59
CA ASN A 19 -3.97 -0.96 2.62
C ASN A 19 -4.56 -0.69 4.01
N LYS A 20 -4.95 -1.74 4.75
CA LYS A 20 -5.42 -1.60 6.14
C LYS A 20 -4.31 -1.08 7.05
N SER A 21 -3.09 -1.60 6.89
CA SER A 21 -1.92 -1.15 7.64
C SER A 21 -1.57 0.30 7.31
N ASP A 22 -1.53 0.65 6.02
CA ASP A 22 -1.21 1.98 5.52
C ASP A 22 -2.24 3.03 6.02
N ALA A 23 -3.53 2.71 5.98
CA ALA A 23 -4.59 3.58 6.51
C ALA A 23 -4.49 3.80 8.03
N SER A 24 -4.16 2.75 8.79
CA SER A 24 -3.94 2.87 10.23
C SER A 24 -2.77 3.80 10.54
N LEU A 25 -1.68 3.68 9.79
CA LEU A 25 -0.50 4.51 9.97
C LEU A 25 -0.81 5.98 9.66
N ILE A 26 -1.44 6.26 8.51
CA ILE A 26 -1.89 7.60 8.13
C ILE A 26 -2.79 8.22 9.20
N ASN A 27 -3.69 7.45 9.79
CA ASN A 27 -4.60 7.93 10.85
C ASN A 27 -3.86 8.27 12.15
N VAL A 28 -2.97 7.38 12.62
CA VAL A 28 -2.16 7.60 13.83
C VAL A 28 -1.28 8.84 13.65
N SER A 29 -0.58 8.94 12.53
CA SER A 29 0.25 10.10 12.20
C SER A 29 -0.58 11.37 12.05
N GLY A 30 -1.78 11.27 11.48
CA GLY A 30 -2.68 12.41 11.34
C GLY A 30 -3.18 12.96 12.67
N SER A 31 -3.25 12.13 13.72
CA SER A 31 -3.61 12.57 15.07
C SER A 31 -2.57 13.48 15.71
N LEU A 32 -1.29 13.43 15.27
CA LEU A 32 -0.22 14.27 15.80
C LEU A 32 -0.54 15.76 15.68
N ARG A 33 -1.14 16.19 14.56
CA ARG A 33 -1.58 17.59 14.35
C ARG A 33 -2.51 18.05 15.49
N MET A 34 -3.52 17.24 15.79
CA MET A 34 -4.48 17.53 16.84
C MET A 34 -3.82 17.53 18.22
N GLN A 35 -2.90 16.61 18.46
CA GLN A 35 -2.18 16.54 19.74
C GLN A 35 -1.25 17.75 19.93
N SER A 36 -0.63 18.27 18.88
CA SER A 36 0.17 19.51 18.91
C SER A 36 -0.68 20.71 19.32
N TYR A 37 -1.84 20.92 18.68
CA TYR A 37 -2.75 22.00 19.08
C TYR A 37 -3.33 21.82 20.47
N ARG A 38 -3.61 20.57 20.88
CA ARG A 38 -4.06 20.26 22.25
C ARG A 38 -3.02 20.71 23.27
N LEU A 39 -1.74 20.44 23.04
CA LEU A 39 -0.66 20.91 23.93
C LEU A 39 -0.68 22.43 24.08
N LEU A 40 -0.72 23.18 22.97
CA LEU A 40 -0.80 24.65 23.01
C LEU A 40 -1.99 25.17 23.85
N SER A 41 -3.18 24.59 23.67
CA SER A 41 -4.38 25.01 24.39
C SER A 41 -4.36 24.65 25.89
N GLU A 42 -3.67 23.56 26.26
CA GLU A 42 -3.62 23.05 27.63
C GLU A 42 -2.45 23.61 28.46
N MET A 43 -1.49 24.30 27.82
CA MET A 43 -0.27 24.83 28.46
C MET A 43 -0.53 25.77 29.66
N ASP A 44 -1.62 26.54 29.65
CA ASP A 44 -1.95 27.43 30.77
C ASP A 44 -2.97 26.82 31.73
N SER A 45 -3.97 26.11 31.18
CA SER A 45 -5.18 25.70 31.90
C SER A 45 -5.08 24.32 32.54
N LYS A 46 -4.22 23.43 32.02
CA LYS A 46 -4.12 22.03 32.45
C LYS A 46 -2.67 21.56 32.60
N LYS A 47 -1.82 22.39 33.23
CA LYS A 47 -0.38 22.10 33.45
C LYS A 47 -0.11 20.72 34.05
N ALA A 48 -0.96 20.27 34.99
CA ALA A 48 -0.84 18.95 35.62
C ALA A 48 -0.99 17.77 34.63
N LEU A 49 -1.65 17.96 33.49
CA LEU A 49 -1.84 16.93 32.47
C LEU A 49 -0.74 16.95 31.40
N LEU A 50 0.08 18.01 31.30
CA LEU A 50 1.09 18.13 30.25
C LEU A 50 2.09 16.95 30.20
N PRO A 51 2.58 16.39 31.33
CA PRO A 51 3.44 15.22 31.30
C PRO A 51 2.77 14.00 30.64
N GLU A 52 1.48 13.78 30.93
CA GLU A 52 0.69 12.72 30.30
C GLU A 52 0.50 12.98 28.80
N ARG A 53 0.21 14.23 28.40
CA ARG A 53 0.04 14.61 26.99
C ARG A 53 1.33 14.47 26.18
N LEU A 54 2.48 14.81 26.77
CA LEU A 54 3.78 14.59 26.14
C LEU A 54 4.07 13.09 25.98
N LEU A 55 3.69 12.26 26.95
CA LEU A 55 3.83 10.81 26.85
C LEU A 55 2.90 10.22 25.77
N GLU A 56 1.65 10.69 25.68
CA GLU A 56 0.70 10.30 24.63
C GLU A 56 1.22 10.69 23.24
N TYR A 57 1.77 11.90 23.11
CA TYR A 57 2.39 12.37 21.88
C TYR A 57 3.57 11.49 21.50
N HIS A 58 4.49 11.24 22.44
CA HIS A 58 5.64 10.38 22.24
C HIS A 58 5.22 8.98 21.79
N ARG A 59 4.23 8.37 22.47
CA ARG A 59 3.68 7.07 22.05
C ARG A 59 3.10 7.12 20.64
N THR A 60 2.43 8.19 20.24
CA THR A 60 1.86 8.33 18.89
C THR A 60 2.97 8.47 17.83
N LEU A 61 3.96 9.32 18.11
CA LEU A 61 5.10 9.58 17.23
C LEU A 61 5.98 8.34 17.04
N HIS A 62 6.10 7.52 18.08
CA HIS A 62 6.80 6.23 18.03
C HIS A 62 5.89 5.07 17.60
N ALA A 63 4.57 5.12 17.77
CA ALA A 63 3.65 4.14 17.16
C ALA A 63 3.58 4.30 15.64
N THR A 64 3.96 5.48 15.14
CA THR A 64 4.24 5.75 13.72
C THR A 64 5.52 5.02 13.25
N GLU A 65 6.10 4.14 14.08
CA GLU A 65 7.39 3.52 13.85
C GLU A 65 7.48 2.85 12.49
N LEU A 66 8.48 3.34 11.77
CA LEU A 66 9.04 2.74 10.58
C LEU A 66 9.41 1.26 10.74
N SER A 67 9.35 0.63 11.90
CA SER A 67 9.62 -0.81 12.04
C SER A 67 8.67 -1.65 11.17
N SER A 68 7.43 -1.20 11.01
CA SER A 68 6.46 -1.78 10.06
C SER A 68 6.76 -1.41 8.59
N LEU A 69 7.25 -0.20 8.33
CA LEU A 69 7.58 0.29 6.99
C LEU A 69 8.90 -0.25 6.43
N LYS A 70 9.91 -0.50 7.29
CA LYS A 70 11.25 -0.99 6.95
C LYS A 70 11.25 -2.38 6.32
N GLN A 71 10.18 -3.15 6.52
CA GLN A 71 10.00 -4.44 5.86
C GLN A 71 9.57 -4.29 4.39
N SER A 72 9.12 -3.10 3.97
CA SER A 72 8.80 -2.85 2.58
C SER A 72 10.06 -2.54 1.77
N VAL A 73 10.37 -3.43 0.83
CA VAL A 73 11.49 -3.29 -0.12
C VAL A 73 11.40 -1.99 -0.95
N LEU A 74 10.20 -1.40 -1.05
CA LEU A 74 9.91 -0.22 -1.87
C LEU A 74 9.76 1.07 -1.04
N LEU A 75 10.13 1.08 0.23
CA LEU A 75 10.01 2.26 1.08
C LEU A 75 10.82 3.43 0.48
N PRO A 76 10.19 4.57 0.13
CA PRO A 76 10.91 5.72 -0.41
C PRO A 76 11.74 6.42 0.66
N ASP A 77 12.94 6.88 0.28
CA ASP A 77 13.82 7.67 1.17
C ASP A 77 13.12 8.92 1.71
N SER A 78 12.23 9.52 0.90
CA SER A 78 11.46 10.69 1.29
C SER A 78 10.58 10.46 2.55
N VAL A 79 10.03 9.26 2.72
CA VAL A 79 9.25 8.90 3.93
C VAL A 79 10.17 8.80 5.15
N ILE A 80 11.39 8.28 4.96
CA ILE A 80 12.39 8.16 6.01
C ILE A 80 12.87 9.55 6.45
N GLU A 81 13.24 10.40 5.48
CA GLU A 81 13.74 11.75 5.72
C GLU A 81 12.70 12.62 6.43
N SER A 82 11.45 12.61 5.96
CA SER A 82 10.37 13.38 6.59
C SER A 82 10.08 12.93 8.02
N TYR A 83 10.14 11.64 8.31
CA TYR A 83 9.99 11.14 9.68
C TYR A 83 11.16 11.55 10.58
N GLN A 84 12.40 11.44 10.09
CA GLN A 84 13.58 11.88 10.84
C GLN A 84 13.53 13.38 11.14
N GLN A 85 13.08 14.18 10.17
CA GLN A 85 12.89 15.60 10.36
C GLN A 85 11.82 15.87 11.41
N LEU A 86 10.67 15.20 11.33
CA LEU A 86 9.59 15.31 12.32
C LEU A 86 10.06 14.97 13.75
N LEU A 87 10.88 13.92 13.91
CA LEU A 87 11.49 13.56 15.21
C LEU A 87 12.39 14.68 15.74
N LYS A 88 13.21 15.26 14.86
CA LYS A 88 14.13 16.35 15.22
C LYS A 88 13.38 17.58 15.69
N ASP A 89 12.33 17.98 14.99
CA ASP A 89 11.57 19.19 15.33
C ASP A 89 10.71 18.99 16.57
N TRP A 90 10.26 17.76 16.79
CA TRP A 90 9.52 17.42 18.00
C TRP A 90 10.35 17.65 19.25
N TYR A 91 11.67 17.43 19.19
CA TYR A 91 12.55 17.66 20.33
C TYR A 91 12.49 19.12 20.83
N GLU A 92 12.45 20.07 19.90
CA GLU A 92 12.33 21.50 20.20
C GLU A 92 10.94 21.83 20.75
N MET A 93 9.88 21.35 20.10
CA MET A 93 8.49 21.54 20.55
C MET A 93 8.25 20.97 21.95
N GLN A 94 8.79 19.78 22.24
CA GLN A 94 8.73 19.17 23.56
C GLN A 94 9.43 20.04 24.62
N SER A 95 10.56 20.65 24.27
CA SER A 95 11.31 21.53 25.16
C SER A 95 10.49 22.76 25.56
N TYR A 96 9.79 23.39 24.61
CA TYR A 96 8.90 24.51 24.90
C TYR A 96 7.77 24.13 25.86
N VAL A 97 7.15 22.96 25.67
CA VAL A 97 6.11 22.47 26.60
C VAL A 97 6.69 22.23 28.00
N ALA A 98 7.87 21.59 28.08
CA ALA A 98 8.51 21.27 29.37
C ALA A 98 8.91 22.53 30.15
N GLN A 99 9.31 23.60 29.46
CA GLN A 99 9.66 24.89 30.05
C GLN A 99 8.44 25.79 30.32
N GLY A 100 7.25 25.40 29.85
CA GLY A 100 6.05 26.25 29.90
C GLY A 100 6.13 27.46 28.97
N ASP A 101 7.00 27.42 27.96
CA ASP A 101 7.24 28.50 27.01
C ASP A 101 6.18 28.49 25.90
N LYS A 102 4.99 28.96 26.26
CA LYS A 102 3.84 29.00 25.35
C LYS A 102 4.07 29.95 24.17
N VAL A 103 4.86 31.01 24.35
CA VAL A 103 5.10 32.01 23.30
C VAL A 103 5.89 31.37 22.17
N ASN A 104 7.01 30.69 22.47
CA ASN A 104 7.77 29.99 21.44
C ASN A 104 7.03 28.77 20.90
N TYR A 105 6.26 28.03 21.72
CA TYR A 105 5.43 26.95 21.19
C TYR A 105 4.41 27.46 20.18
N ALA A 106 3.72 28.56 20.48
CA ALA A 106 2.71 29.14 19.62
C ALA A 106 3.29 29.71 18.31
N SER A 107 4.50 30.27 18.34
CA SER A 107 5.14 30.82 17.14
C SER A 107 5.66 29.75 16.19
N HIS A 108 5.95 28.53 16.67
CA HIS A 108 6.51 27.44 15.86
C HIS A 108 5.51 26.32 15.55
N ILE A 109 4.30 26.34 16.14
CA ILE A 109 3.32 25.26 15.98
C ILE A 109 2.86 25.08 14.53
N GLU A 110 2.70 26.16 13.77
CA GLU A 110 2.23 26.10 12.38
C GLU A 110 3.26 25.38 11.51
N ASP A 111 4.53 25.77 11.60
CA ASP A 111 5.65 25.13 10.90
C ASP A 111 5.80 23.66 11.31
N TYR A 112 5.64 23.36 12.61
CA TYR A 112 5.71 21.99 13.10
C TYR A 112 4.56 21.13 12.56
N VAL A 113 3.33 21.65 12.56
CA VAL A 113 2.17 20.94 12.02
C VAL A 113 2.31 20.74 10.51
N GLN A 114 2.90 21.70 9.79
CA GLN A 114 3.21 21.52 8.37
C GLN A 114 4.20 20.35 8.14
N ARG A 115 5.17 20.14 9.03
CA ARG A 115 6.08 18.98 8.96
C ARG A 115 5.36 17.66 9.21
N VAL A 116 4.36 17.65 10.10
CA VAL A 116 3.44 16.51 10.28
C VAL A 116 2.65 16.26 9.00
N ASP A 117 2.11 17.33 8.38
CA ASP A 117 1.38 17.27 7.12
C ASP A 117 2.21 16.67 5.99
N ASP A 118 3.43 17.15 5.80
CA ASP A 118 4.35 16.65 4.77
C ASP A 118 4.68 15.17 4.97
N PHE A 119 4.88 14.75 6.21
CA PHE A 119 5.12 13.34 6.53
C PHE A 119 3.88 12.48 6.20
N VAL A 120 2.68 12.91 6.61
CA VAL A 120 1.42 12.21 6.30
C VAL A 120 1.18 12.13 4.79
N PHE A 121 1.47 13.21 4.06
CA PHE A 121 1.35 13.24 2.61
C PHE A 121 2.28 12.21 1.95
N ARG A 122 3.54 12.11 2.38
CA ARG A 122 4.48 11.11 1.84
C ARG A 122 4.05 9.67 2.14
N LEU A 123 3.40 9.41 3.29
CA LEU A 123 2.77 8.12 3.55
C LEU A 123 1.63 7.81 2.58
N GLN A 124 0.79 8.82 2.25
CA GLN A 124 -0.29 8.68 1.28
C GLN A 124 0.26 8.40 -0.12
N GLU A 125 1.26 9.15 -0.58
CA GLU A 125 1.91 8.91 -1.87
C GLU A 125 2.49 7.50 -1.95
N PHE A 126 3.10 7.01 -0.87
CA PHE A 126 3.63 5.65 -0.82
C PHE A 126 2.52 4.60 -0.92
N ALA A 127 1.42 4.76 -0.18
CA ALA A 127 0.26 3.87 -0.26
C ALA A 127 -0.34 3.87 -1.68
N GLU A 128 -0.45 5.03 -2.32
CA GLU A 128 -0.90 5.15 -3.70
C GLU A 128 0.04 4.47 -4.69
N LEU A 129 1.36 4.61 -4.51
CA LEU A 129 2.35 3.97 -5.38
C LEU A 129 2.21 2.44 -5.33
N LYS A 130 2.07 1.86 -4.14
CA LYS A 130 1.82 0.41 -3.98
C LYS A 130 0.59 -0.02 -4.76
N LEU A 131 -0.51 0.74 -4.65
CA LEU A 131 -1.76 0.45 -5.35
C LEU A 131 -1.59 0.56 -6.88
N LYS A 132 -0.92 1.61 -7.37
CA LYS A 132 -0.66 1.80 -8.81
C LYS A 132 0.15 0.63 -9.40
N ILE A 133 1.22 0.22 -8.72
CA ILE A 133 2.05 -0.93 -9.12
C ILE A 133 1.22 -2.21 -9.16
N ALA A 134 0.49 -2.48 -8.09
CA ALA A 134 -0.40 -3.62 -7.98
C ALA A 134 -1.43 -3.71 -9.11
N THR A 135 -2.14 -2.60 -9.37
CA THR A 135 -3.12 -2.52 -10.45
C THR A 135 -2.48 -2.78 -11.81
N GLY A 136 -1.28 -2.23 -12.06
CA GLY A 136 -0.51 -2.49 -13.28
C GLY A 136 -0.17 -3.97 -13.46
N VAL A 137 0.34 -4.62 -12.42
CA VAL A 137 0.68 -6.06 -12.44
C VAL A 137 -0.56 -6.91 -12.72
N ILE A 138 -1.68 -6.63 -12.04
CA ILE A 138 -2.94 -7.36 -12.23
C ILE A 138 -3.46 -7.17 -13.67
N ALA A 139 -3.43 -5.95 -14.20
CA ALA A 139 -3.86 -5.67 -15.57
C ALA A 139 -3.04 -6.46 -16.61
N ILE A 140 -1.71 -6.48 -16.47
CA ILE A 140 -0.83 -7.26 -17.35
C ILE A 140 -1.13 -8.76 -17.22
N ALA A 141 -1.30 -9.26 -16.00
CA ALA A 141 -1.61 -10.67 -15.77
C ALA A 141 -2.95 -11.08 -16.41
N MET A 142 -3.97 -10.22 -16.35
CA MET A 142 -5.26 -10.44 -17.01
C MET A 142 -5.11 -10.50 -18.54
N LEU A 143 -4.34 -9.60 -19.15
CA LEU A 143 -4.08 -9.63 -20.59
C LEU A 143 -3.35 -10.91 -21.02
N LEU A 144 -2.36 -11.37 -20.24
CA LEU A 144 -1.65 -12.62 -20.50
C LEU A 144 -2.55 -13.84 -20.40
N ILE A 145 -3.46 -13.88 -19.41
CA ILE A 145 -4.50 -14.92 -19.29
C ILE A 145 -5.34 -15.00 -20.56
N ILE A 146 -5.84 -13.86 -21.06
CA ILE A 146 -6.67 -13.81 -22.27
C ILE A 146 -5.87 -14.27 -23.49
N ALA A 147 -4.64 -13.79 -23.65
CA ALA A 147 -3.77 -14.17 -24.76
C ALA A 147 -3.48 -15.68 -24.77
N LEU A 148 -3.15 -16.27 -23.62
CA LEU A 148 -2.90 -17.70 -23.49
C LEU A 148 -4.16 -18.54 -23.77
N ALA A 149 -5.33 -18.09 -23.31
CA ALA A 149 -6.59 -18.75 -23.61
C ALA A 149 -6.87 -18.75 -25.12
N TYR A 150 -6.68 -17.59 -25.78
CA TYR A 150 -6.83 -17.46 -27.22
C TYR A 150 -5.87 -18.38 -27.99
N ILE A 151 -4.57 -18.36 -27.64
CA ILE A 151 -3.55 -19.21 -28.26
C ILE A 151 -3.89 -20.69 -28.06
N GLY A 152 -4.32 -21.08 -26.86
CA GLY A 152 -4.73 -22.45 -26.54
C GLY A 152 -5.90 -22.93 -27.40
N VAL A 153 -6.93 -22.11 -27.55
CA VAL A 153 -8.08 -22.42 -28.42
C VAL A 153 -7.64 -22.49 -29.89
N TRP A 154 -6.86 -21.53 -30.36
CA TRP A 154 -6.36 -21.49 -31.74
C TRP A 154 -5.51 -22.73 -32.06
N TYR A 155 -4.57 -23.08 -31.18
CA TYR A 155 -3.71 -24.24 -31.32
C TYR A 155 -4.53 -25.53 -31.37
N THR A 156 -5.47 -25.69 -30.43
CA THR A 156 -6.34 -26.87 -30.36
C THR A 156 -7.17 -27.02 -31.63
N ARG A 157 -7.77 -25.93 -32.13
CA ARG A 157 -8.54 -25.95 -33.37
C ARG A 157 -7.69 -26.33 -34.59
N LYS A 158 -6.51 -25.71 -34.74
CA LYS A 158 -5.68 -25.86 -35.93
C LYS A 158 -4.88 -27.17 -35.95
N LYS A 159 -4.31 -27.57 -34.82
CA LYS A 159 -3.35 -28.68 -34.74
C LYS A 159 -3.92 -29.99 -34.20
N ILE A 160 -5.03 -29.96 -33.45
CA ILE A 160 -5.65 -31.17 -32.90
C ILE A 160 -6.95 -31.48 -33.64
N ILE A 161 -7.93 -30.58 -33.59
CA ILE A 161 -9.28 -30.84 -34.11
C ILE A 161 -9.28 -31.02 -35.64
N GLY A 162 -8.54 -30.18 -36.38
CA GLY A 162 -8.44 -30.28 -37.83
C GLY A 162 -7.95 -31.65 -38.32
N PRO A 163 -6.75 -32.11 -37.89
CA PRO A 163 -6.22 -33.42 -38.26
C PRO A 163 -7.09 -34.60 -37.80
N LEU A 164 -7.65 -34.56 -36.59
CA LEU A 164 -8.58 -35.59 -36.12
C LEU A 164 -9.79 -35.73 -37.03
N ARG A 165 -10.38 -34.62 -37.50
CA ARG A 165 -11.49 -34.65 -38.46
C ARG A 165 -11.09 -35.29 -39.79
N GLN A 166 -9.84 -35.10 -40.24
CA GLN A 166 -9.35 -35.74 -41.47
C GLN A 166 -9.17 -37.25 -41.29
N LEU A 167 -8.59 -37.69 -40.17
CA LEU A 167 -8.42 -39.10 -39.84
C LEU A 167 -9.77 -39.83 -39.75
N VAL A 168 -10.75 -39.22 -39.07
CA VAL A 168 -12.11 -39.78 -38.97
C VAL A 168 -12.77 -39.90 -40.35
N LYS A 169 -12.64 -38.87 -41.21
CA LYS A 169 -13.18 -38.92 -42.58
C LYS A 169 -12.52 -40.02 -43.42
N ALA A 170 -11.19 -40.16 -43.36
CA ALA A 170 -10.47 -41.19 -44.10
C ALA A 170 -10.86 -42.61 -43.63
N SER A 171 -11.02 -42.81 -42.32
CA SER A 171 -11.50 -44.09 -41.76
C SER A 171 -12.90 -44.43 -42.28
N TRP A 172 -13.82 -43.47 -42.30
CA TRP A 172 -15.17 -43.67 -42.85
C TRP A 172 -15.16 -44.03 -44.35
N GLN A 173 -14.30 -43.38 -45.14
CA GLN A 173 -14.15 -43.68 -46.57
C GLN A 173 -13.65 -45.10 -46.82
N ILE A 174 -12.68 -45.57 -46.03
CA ILE A 174 -12.18 -46.96 -46.12
C ILE A 174 -13.27 -47.94 -45.73
N GLN A 175 -14.01 -47.68 -44.65
CA GLN A 175 -15.08 -48.56 -44.18
C GLN A 175 -16.22 -48.68 -45.19
N ILE A 176 -16.67 -47.56 -45.80
CA ILE A 176 -17.64 -47.61 -46.91
C ILE A 176 -17.09 -48.46 -48.06
N LYS A 177 -15.83 -48.22 -48.46
CA LYS A 177 -15.24 -48.92 -49.60
C LYS A 177 -15.24 -50.44 -49.39
N ILE A 178 -14.89 -50.91 -48.19
CA ILE A 178 -14.92 -52.33 -47.82
C ILE A 178 -16.35 -52.92 -47.87
N LEU A 179 -17.36 -52.16 -47.47
CA LEU A 179 -18.76 -52.63 -47.47
C LEU A 179 -19.40 -52.66 -48.87
N THR A 180 -18.78 -51.99 -49.85
CA THR A 180 -19.28 -51.89 -51.24
C THR A 180 -18.53 -52.75 -52.25
N THR A 181 -17.49 -53.48 -51.81
CA THR A 181 -16.74 -54.50 -52.58
C THR A 181 -17.02 -55.87 -52.03
#